data_AF-A0A7V7SWH6-F1
#
_entry.id   AF-A0A7V7SWH6-F1
#
_cell.length_a   1.000
_cell.length_b   1.000
_cell.length_c   1.000
_cell.angle_alpha   90.00
_cell.angle_beta   90.00
_cell.angle_gamma   90.00
#
_symmetry.space_group_name_H-M   'P 1'
#
loop_
_entity.id
_entity.type
_entity.pdbx_description
1 polymer ?
#
loop_
_entity_poly.entity_id
_entity_poly.type
_entity_poly.pdbx_seq_one_letter_code
_entity_poly.pdbx_strand_id
1 'polypeptide(L)'
;MKFLLARKKGMSQIFREDGTVVPVTILEAGPCTVTGLRTQEHDGYSAVQIGFLPARDKHVNKPQRVAAEKAGVKAHRVLREFRVTDTGGFEVGQELKVETFSTGDVVDVAGASKGRGFAGTIKAHGFARGPETHGSMNVRRPGAIGACAYPGRVFKGTRMAKHYGAKRTTVKNLVVEGVDQEMGLVLVRGGVPGPPNGIVEIRTAKTGANQGGSN
;
A
#
# COMPACT_ATOMS: atom_id res chain seq x y z
N MET A 1 -3.64 -16.66 5.79
CA MET A 1 -3.19 -15.45 5.04
C MET A 1 -2.64 -14.45 6.04
N LYS A 2 -1.42 -13.95 5.86
CA LYS A 2 -0.76 -13.00 6.77
C LYS A 2 -1.03 -11.57 6.29
N PHE A 3 -1.35 -10.65 7.19
CA PHE A 3 -1.55 -9.25 6.87
C PHE A 3 -1.28 -8.34 8.07
N LEU A 4 -0.73 -7.15 7.82
CA LEU A 4 -0.49 -6.12 8.83
C LEU A 4 -0.63 -4.72 8.23
N LEU A 5 -0.93 -3.75 9.10
CA LEU A 5 -0.71 -2.34 8.79
C LEU A 5 0.68 -1.94 9.27
N ALA A 6 1.33 -1.07 8.50
CA ALA A 6 2.65 -0.57 8.85
C ALA A 6 2.80 0.90 8.47
N ARG A 7 3.77 1.55 9.11
CA ARG A 7 4.26 2.88 8.76
C ARG A 7 5.59 2.75 8.03
N LYS A 8 5.68 3.34 6.84
CA LYS A 8 6.95 3.40 6.09
C LYS A 8 7.92 4.36 6.76
N LYS A 9 8.98 3.89 7.42
CA LYS A 9 9.97 4.76 8.08
C LYS A 9 10.95 5.35 7.08
N GLY A 10 11.51 4.50 6.20
CA GLY A 10 12.56 4.91 5.29
C GLY A 10 13.11 3.75 4.48
N MET A 11 14.26 3.97 3.85
CA MET A 11 15.00 2.95 3.13
C MET A 11 16.41 2.86 3.68
N SER A 12 16.96 1.66 3.66
CA SER A 12 18.35 1.35 4.01
C SER A 12 18.87 0.28 3.06
N GLN A 13 20.05 -0.25 3.32
CA GLN A 13 20.61 -1.41 2.65
C GLN A 13 21.04 -2.44 3.69
N ILE A 14 20.99 -3.71 3.31
CA ILE A 14 21.57 -4.81 4.06
C ILE A 14 22.66 -5.48 3.22
N PHE A 15 23.67 -6.02 3.89
CA PHE A 15 24.69 -6.85 3.25
C PHE A 15 24.36 -8.30 3.58
N ARG A 16 24.22 -9.12 2.54
CA ARG A 16 24.11 -10.56 2.69
C ARG A 16 25.48 -11.18 2.89
N GLU A 17 25.50 -12.44 3.34
CA GLU A 17 26.73 -13.20 3.58
C GLU A 17 27.59 -13.38 2.30
N ASP A 18 26.94 -13.38 1.13
CA ASP A 18 27.59 -13.44 -0.19
C ASP A 18 28.21 -12.10 -0.65
N GLY A 19 28.11 -11.05 0.19
CA GLY A 19 28.58 -9.69 -0.14
C GLY A 19 27.60 -8.89 -0.99
N THR A 20 26.44 -9.42 -1.35
CA THR A 20 25.43 -8.71 -2.13
C THR A 20 24.77 -7.59 -1.31
N VAL A 21 24.70 -6.39 -1.90
CA VAL A 21 23.97 -5.25 -1.31
C VAL A 21 22.50 -5.30 -1.72
N VAL A 22 21.60 -5.41 -0.76
CA VAL A 22 20.16 -5.46 -1.01
C VAL A 22 19.50 -4.18 -0.48
N PRO A 23 18.83 -3.38 -1.34
CA PRO A 23 18.07 -2.22 -0.90
C PRO A 23 16.79 -2.68 -0.20
N VAL A 24 16.54 -2.17 1.01
CA VAL A 24 15.37 -2.52 1.82
C VAL A 24 14.58 -1.28 2.23
N THR A 25 13.27 -1.40 2.28
CA THR A 25 12.37 -0.44 2.94
C THR A 25 12.08 -0.94 4.36
N ILE A 26 12.26 -0.06 5.34
CA ILE A 26 11.95 -0.31 6.75
C ILE A 26 10.49 0.06 7.01
N LEU A 27 9.70 -0.92 7.41
CA LEU A 27 8.29 -0.78 7.76
C LEU A 27 8.09 -1.04 9.25
N GLU A 28 7.65 -0.03 10.00
CA GLU A 28 7.21 -0.18 11.40
C GLU A 28 5.82 -0.78 11.40
N ALA A 29 5.73 -2.07 11.66
CA ALA A 29 4.48 -2.82 11.72
C ALA A 29 4.19 -3.15 13.18
N GLY A 30 3.12 -2.59 13.74
CA GLY A 30 2.56 -3.06 15.01
C GLY A 30 2.65 -2.13 16.22
N PRO A 31 2.01 -2.57 17.33
CA PRO A 31 1.01 -3.65 17.35
C PRO A 31 -0.26 -3.24 16.57
N CYS A 32 -0.85 -4.19 15.83
CA CYS A 32 -2.11 -3.99 15.11
C CYS A 32 -3.23 -4.76 15.80
N THR A 33 -4.20 -4.09 16.41
CA THR A 33 -5.27 -4.75 17.17
C THR A 33 -6.45 -5.09 16.26
N VAL A 34 -7.02 -6.28 16.38
CA VAL A 34 -8.28 -6.64 15.72
C VAL A 34 -9.42 -5.87 16.38
N THR A 35 -10.10 -5.01 15.62
CA THR A 35 -11.18 -4.15 16.13
C THR A 35 -12.57 -4.70 15.82
N GLY A 36 -12.68 -5.65 14.89
CA GLY A 36 -13.95 -6.25 14.52
C GLY A 36 -13.78 -7.39 13.52
N LEU A 37 -14.75 -8.29 13.53
CA LEU A 37 -14.85 -9.43 12.61
C LEU A 37 -16.13 -9.27 11.80
N ARG A 38 -16.02 -9.48 10.49
CA ARG A 38 -17.14 -9.49 9.53
C ARG A 38 -17.41 -10.93 9.16
N THR A 39 -18.65 -11.37 9.34
CA THR A 39 -19.06 -12.76 9.05
C THR A 39 -20.01 -12.79 7.85
N GLN A 40 -20.05 -13.94 7.18
CA GLN A 40 -20.92 -14.13 6.01
C GLN A 40 -22.40 -13.93 6.34
N GLU A 41 -22.83 -14.33 7.54
CA GLU A 41 -24.24 -14.27 7.98
C GLU A 41 -24.71 -12.84 8.27
N HIS A 42 -23.88 -12.04 8.95
CA HIS A 42 -24.27 -10.70 9.38
C HIS A 42 -23.91 -9.60 8.36
N ASP A 43 -22.74 -9.69 7.74
CA ASP A 43 -22.20 -8.63 6.87
C ASP A 43 -22.21 -9.01 5.37
N GLY A 44 -22.54 -10.27 5.03
CA GLY A 44 -22.55 -10.77 3.66
C GLY A 44 -21.15 -11.09 3.11
N TYR A 45 -20.10 -11.02 3.95
CA TYR A 45 -18.73 -11.37 3.59
C TYR A 45 -17.85 -11.63 4.83
N SER A 46 -16.77 -12.40 4.62
CA SER A 46 -15.75 -12.64 5.64
C SER A 46 -14.58 -11.65 5.56
N ALA A 47 -14.30 -10.94 6.66
CA ALA A 47 -13.16 -10.03 6.77
C ALA A 47 -12.74 -9.80 8.23
N VAL A 48 -11.46 -9.45 8.41
CA VAL A 48 -10.92 -9.00 9.70
C VAL A 48 -10.62 -7.51 9.59
N GLN A 49 -11.18 -6.72 10.50
CA GLN A 49 -10.86 -5.31 10.65
C GLN A 49 -9.73 -5.15 11.67
N ILE A 50 -8.66 -4.46 11.26
CA ILE A 50 -7.53 -4.16 12.15
C ILE A 50 -7.33 -2.66 12.29
N GLY A 51 -6.96 -2.28 13.51
CA GLY A 51 -6.60 -0.94 13.93
C GLY A 51 -5.09 -0.77 14.04
N PHE A 52 -4.59 0.37 13.58
CA PHE A 52 -3.19 0.77 13.71
C PHE A 52 -3.08 2.21 14.19
N LEU A 53 -2.06 2.48 15.00
CA LEU A 53 -1.79 3.74 15.72
C LEU A 53 -2.91 4.11 16.70
N PRO A 54 -2.77 3.83 18.01
CA PRO A 54 -3.77 4.22 19.00
C PRO A 54 -3.98 5.73 18.98
N ALA A 55 -5.24 6.14 18.97
CA ALA A 55 -5.67 7.53 19.01
C ALA A 55 -5.99 7.92 20.45
N ARG A 56 -5.67 9.17 20.83
CA ARG A 56 -6.13 9.74 22.09
C ARG A 56 -7.61 10.10 21.96
N ASP A 57 -8.41 9.86 23.00
CA ASP A 57 -9.87 10.03 22.98
C ASP A 57 -10.32 11.41 22.48
N LYS A 58 -9.56 12.47 22.80
CA LYS A 58 -9.86 13.84 22.34
C LYS A 58 -9.82 14.04 20.82
N HIS A 59 -9.14 13.16 20.08
CA HIS A 59 -9.01 13.24 18.62
C HIS A 59 -9.93 12.24 17.90
N VAL A 60 -10.78 11.52 18.64
CA VAL A 60 -11.66 10.48 18.10
C VAL A 60 -13.08 11.01 18.15
N ASN A 61 -13.82 10.83 17.05
CA ASN A 61 -15.22 11.22 17.03
C ASN A 61 -16.06 10.27 17.89
N LYS A 62 -17.23 10.73 18.37
CA LYS A 62 -18.10 9.94 19.24
C LYS A 62 -18.46 8.55 18.66
N PRO A 63 -18.81 8.40 17.35
CA PRO A 63 -19.13 7.08 16.78
C PRO A 63 -17.97 6.09 16.82
N GLN A 64 -16.75 6.51 16.48
CA GLN A 64 -15.57 5.63 16.52
C GLN A 64 -15.25 5.20 17.95
N ARG A 65 -15.40 6.11 18.92
CA ARG A 65 -15.18 5.80 20.33
C ARG A 65 -16.16 4.75 20.85
N VAL A 66 -17.47 4.95 20.61
CA VAL A 66 -18.50 3.99 21.02
C VAL A 66 -18.28 2.62 20.37
N ALA A 67 -17.87 2.58 19.10
CA ALA A 67 -17.57 1.32 18.43
C ALA A 67 -16.36 0.60 19.06
N ALA A 68 -15.31 1.35 19.41
CA ALA A 68 -14.12 0.82 20.07
C ALA A 68 -14.43 0.32 21.49
N GLU A 69 -15.21 1.08 22.27
CA GLU A 69 -15.71 0.69 23.60
C GLU A 69 -16.54 -0.59 23.54
N LYS A 70 -17.46 -0.70 22.57
CA LYS A 70 -18.26 -1.93 22.35
C LYS A 70 -17.39 -3.14 22.02
N ALA A 71 -16.29 -2.92 21.30
CA ALA A 71 -15.32 -3.95 20.95
C ALA A 71 -14.26 -4.20 22.07
N GLY A 72 -14.30 -3.45 23.18
CA GLY A 72 -13.33 -3.60 24.27
C GLY A 72 -11.89 -3.17 23.92
N VAL A 73 -11.71 -2.39 22.85
CA VAL A 73 -10.39 -1.98 22.33
C VAL A 73 -10.21 -0.47 22.37
N LYS A 74 -8.95 0.00 22.37
CA LYS A 74 -8.66 1.42 22.20
C LYS A 74 -9.06 1.89 20.79
N ALA A 75 -9.44 3.14 20.66
CA ALA A 75 -9.67 3.74 19.36
C ALA A 75 -8.34 3.88 18.58
N HIS A 76 -8.38 3.62 17.28
CA HIS A 76 -7.21 3.67 16.40
C HIS A 76 -7.39 4.75 15.33
N ARG A 77 -6.29 5.40 14.91
CA ARG A 77 -6.30 6.42 13.84
C ARG A 77 -6.57 5.81 12.46
N VAL A 78 -6.15 4.57 12.27
CA VAL A 78 -6.24 3.86 11.00
C VAL A 78 -7.02 2.59 11.22
N LEU A 79 -8.09 2.41 10.47
CA LEU A 79 -8.86 1.17 10.40
C LEU A 79 -8.84 0.66 8.97
N ARG A 80 -8.51 -0.62 8.78
CA ARG A 80 -8.56 -1.30 7.48
C ARG A 80 -9.10 -2.70 7.64
N GLU A 81 -9.83 -3.14 6.62
CA GLU A 81 -10.36 -4.50 6.53
C GLU A 81 -9.51 -5.33 5.57
N PHE A 82 -9.25 -6.56 5.97
CA PHE A 82 -8.60 -7.57 5.15
C PHE A 82 -9.59 -8.71 4.92
N ARG A 83 -9.86 -8.99 3.65
CA ARG A 83 -10.73 -10.10 3.26
C ARG A 83 -10.01 -11.41 3.53
N VAL A 84 -10.69 -12.31 4.24
CA VAL A 84 -10.19 -13.64 4.62
C VAL A 84 -11.22 -14.69 4.22
N THR A 85 -10.78 -15.92 4.01
CA THR A 85 -11.67 -17.05 3.67
C THR A 85 -12.59 -17.39 4.85
N ASP A 86 -12.03 -17.42 6.05
CA ASP A 86 -12.74 -17.69 7.28
C ASP A 86 -12.22 -16.79 8.41
N THR A 87 -13.09 -16.46 9.36
CA THR A 87 -12.78 -15.65 10.54
C THR A 87 -12.44 -16.49 11.78
N GLY A 88 -12.60 -17.82 11.73
CA GLY A 88 -12.46 -18.76 12.85
C GLY A 88 -11.09 -18.91 13.52
N GLY A 89 -10.18 -17.95 13.34
CA GLY A 89 -8.88 -17.91 14.02
C GLY A 89 -8.49 -16.51 14.50
N PHE A 90 -9.43 -15.57 14.50
CA PHE A 90 -9.22 -14.22 14.98
C PHE A 90 -10.25 -13.86 16.04
N GLU A 91 -9.79 -13.19 17.09
CA GLU A 91 -10.66 -12.67 18.15
C GLU A 91 -10.59 -11.15 18.19
N VAL A 92 -11.70 -10.51 18.54
CA VAL A 92 -11.71 -9.05 18.76
C VAL A 92 -10.83 -8.74 19.97
N GLY A 93 -9.92 -7.78 19.83
CA GLY A 93 -8.93 -7.44 20.84
C GLY A 93 -7.58 -8.15 20.68
N GLN A 94 -7.49 -9.16 19.81
CA GLN A 94 -6.22 -9.82 19.52
C GLN A 94 -5.20 -8.84 18.90
N GLU A 95 -3.97 -8.85 19.39
CA GLU A 95 -2.88 -8.08 18.81
C GLU A 95 -2.10 -8.90 17.77
N LEU A 96 -2.06 -8.39 16.54
CA LEU A 96 -1.23 -8.91 15.47
C LEU A 96 0.13 -8.23 15.49
N LYS A 97 1.17 -9.05 15.71
CA LYS A 97 2.57 -8.65 15.74
C LYS A 97 3.31 -9.08 14.47
N VAL A 98 4.55 -8.59 14.36
CA VAL A 98 5.42 -8.80 13.20
C VAL A 98 5.88 -10.25 13.05
N GLU A 99 5.86 -11.01 14.14
CA GLU A 99 6.16 -12.46 14.19
C GLU A 99 5.35 -13.29 13.20
N THR A 100 4.23 -12.76 12.72
CA THR A 100 3.45 -13.40 11.66
C THR A 100 4.21 -13.51 10.33
N PHE A 101 5.24 -12.69 10.10
CA PHE A 101 6.09 -12.73 8.92
C PHE A 101 7.43 -13.38 9.22
N SER A 102 7.93 -14.14 8.26
CA SER A 102 9.25 -14.78 8.30
C SER A 102 10.14 -14.25 7.17
N THR A 103 11.45 -14.26 7.38
CA THR A 103 12.42 -13.98 6.32
C THR A 103 12.20 -14.95 5.15
N GLY A 104 12.23 -14.44 3.92
CA GLY A 104 11.91 -15.18 2.70
C GLY A 104 10.43 -15.12 2.29
N ASP A 105 9.53 -14.64 3.15
CA ASP A 105 8.12 -14.47 2.78
C ASP A 105 7.96 -13.51 1.60
N VAL A 106 7.08 -13.86 0.66
CA VAL A 106 6.73 -13.00 -0.48
C VAL A 106 5.43 -12.25 -0.17
N VAL A 107 5.49 -10.92 -0.20
CA VAL A 107 4.41 -10.01 0.21
C VAL A 107 4.05 -9.00 -0.87
N ASP A 108 2.78 -8.60 -0.90
CA ASP A 108 2.30 -7.45 -1.64
C ASP A 108 2.15 -6.27 -0.68
N VAL A 109 2.70 -5.10 -1.03
CA VAL A 109 2.58 -3.90 -0.20
C VAL A 109 1.77 -2.83 -0.92
N ALA A 110 0.65 -2.45 -0.32
CA ALA A 110 -0.27 -1.45 -0.84
C ALA A 110 -0.20 -0.16 -0.03
N GLY A 111 -0.29 0.99 -0.70
CA GLY A 111 -0.28 2.29 -0.04
C GLY A 111 -0.70 3.41 -0.97
N ALA A 112 -0.87 4.61 -0.42
CA ALA A 112 -1.08 5.80 -1.23
C ALA A 112 0.28 6.25 -1.81
N SER A 113 0.37 6.32 -3.14
CA SER A 113 1.57 6.82 -3.83
C SER A 113 1.84 8.29 -3.50
N LYS A 114 3.12 8.72 -3.56
CA LYS A 114 3.50 10.13 -3.37
C LYS A 114 2.75 11.03 -4.37
N GLY A 115 2.06 12.05 -3.87
CA GLY A 115 1.40 13.06 -4.70
C GLY A 115 2.43 13.92 -5.44
N ARG A 116 2.14 14.28 -6.68
CA ARG A 116 2.98 15.12 -7.54
C ARG A 116 2.24 16.31 -8.14
N GLY A 117 1.04 16.62 -7.62
CA GLY A 117 0.18 17.72 -8.06
C GLY A 117 -0.42 17.52 -9.45
N PHE A 118 -0.84 18.62 -10.08
CA PHE A 118 -1.27 18.64 -11.48
C PHE A 118 -0.04 18.46 -12.39
N ALA A 119 0.02 17.34 -13.11
CA ALA A 119 1.15 16.97 -13.94
C ALA A 119 0.76 16.97 -15.42
N GLY A 120 1.62 17.57 -16.25
CA GLY A 120 1.52 17.49 -17.71
C GLY A 120 1.72 16.08 -18.26
N THR A 121 1.42 15.90 -19.55
CA THR A 121 1.38 14.56 -20.20
C THR A 121 2.72 13.83 -20.18
N ILE A 122 3.83 14.56 -20.35
CA ILE A 122 5.19 13.99 -20.27
C ILE A 122 5.42 13.35 -18.89
N LYS A 123 5.21 14.11 -17.81
CA LYS A 123 5.45 13.62 -16.43
C LYS A 123 4.44 12.55 -16.00
N ALA A 124 3.19 12.67 -16.43
CA ALA A 124 2.10 11.80 -15.97
C ALA A 124 1.99 10.47 -16.75
N HIS A 125 2.41 10.45 -18.01
CA HIS A 125 2.23 9.32 -18.94
C HIS A 125 3.46 8.97 -19.78
N GLY A 126 4.57 9.70 -19.64
CA GLY A 126 5.81 9.42 -20.38
C GLY A 126 5.77 9.81 -21.86
N PHE A 127 4.98 10.82 -22.24
CA PHE A 127 4.96 11.31 -23.63
C PHE A 127 6.33 11.86 -24.04
N ALA A 128 6.69 11.70 -25.32
CA ALA A 128 7.85 12.36 -25.89
C ALA A 128 7.64 13.89 -25.94
N ARG A 129 8.73 14.65 -25.83
CA ARG A 129 8.73 16.10 -26.06
C ARG A 129 8.88 16.40 -27.56
N GLY A 130 8.38 17.54 -28.01
CA GLY A 130 8.70 18.06 -29.35
C GLY A 130 10.10 18.70 -29.39
N PRO A 131 10.60 19.04 -30.59
CA PRO A 131 11.88 19.72 -30.75
C PRO A 131 11.87 21.09 -30.05
N GLU A 132 13.02 21.47 -29.48
CA GLU A 132 13.22 22.79 -28.82
C GLU A 132 13.78 23.84 -29.79
N THR A 133 14.32 23.42 -30.92
CA THR A 133 14.88 24.27 -31.99
C THR A 133 14.03 24.16 -33.26
N HIS A 134 14.53 24.72 -34.38
CA HIS A 134 13.88 24.67 -35.70
C HIS A 134 12.46 25.26 -35.73
N GLY A 135 12.22 26.36 -35.00
CA GLY A 135 10.94 27.10 -35.04
C GLY A 135 9.75 26.40 -34.35
N SER A 136 10.00 25.34 -33.57
CA SER A 136 8.95 24.60 -32.89
C SER A 136 8.30 25.39 -31.75
N MET A 137 6.97 25.48 -31.77
CA MET A 137 6.16 26.09 -30.72
C MET A 137 5.50 25.05 -29.78
N ASN A 138 5.84 23.78 -29.96
CA ASN A 138 5.29 22.69 -29.17
C ASN A 138 6.39 21.81 -28.57
N VAL A 139 6.93 22.22 -27.43
CA VAL A 139 7.92 21.43 -26.69
C VAL A 139 7.25 20.39 -25.79
N ARG A 140 6.20 20.78 -25.05
CA ARG A 140 5.59 19.94 -23.99
C ARG A 140 4.07 19.74 -24.10
N ARG A 141 3.43 20.16 -25.19
CA ARG A 141 1.98 20.00 -25.38
C ARG A 141 1.69 18.53 -25.77
N PRO A 142 0.45 18.04 -25.59
CA PRO A 142 0.13 16.62 -25.73
C PRO A 142 0.18 16.06 -27.16
N GLY A 143 0.33 16.91 -28.18
CA GLY A 143 0.19 16.51 -29.58
C GLY A 143 -1.29 16.43 -29.99
N ALA A 144 -1.59 15.61 -30.99
CA ALA A 144 -2.96 15.39 -31.45
C ALA A 144 -3.76 14.58 -30.41
N ILE A 145 -5.02 14.96 -30.19
CA ILE A 145 -5.92 14.35 -29.19
C ILE A 145 -7.14 13.65 -29.83
N GLY A 146 -7.21 13.61 -31.16
CA GLY A 146 -8.31 13.04 -31.92
C GLY A 146 -7.98 12.97 -33.41
N ALA A 147 -8.89 12.37 -34.17
CA ALA A 147 -8.86 12.39 -35.63
C ALA A 147 -9.68 13.57 -36.18
N CYS A 148 -9.77 13.68 -37.51
CA CYS A 148 -10.51 14.73 -38.21
C CYS A 148 -12.04 14.45 -38.19
N ALA A 149 -12.65 14.16 -39.34
CA ALA A 149 -14.11 14.11 -39.50
C ALA A 149 -14.78 12.97 -38.71
N TYR A 150 -14.27 11.75 -38.80
CA TYR A 150 -14.73 10.62 -37.98
C TYR A 150 -13.62 10.28 -36.96
N PRO A 151 -13.88 10.24 -35.64
CA PRO A 151 -15.18 10.15 -34.95
C PRO A 151 -15.79 11.49 -34.48
N GLY A 152 -15.21 12.65 -34.81
CA GLY A 152 -15.74 13.97 -34.42
C GLY A 152 -15.74 14.26 -32.91
N ARG A 153 -15.04 13.45 -32.11
CA ARG A 153 -14.92 13.59 -30.65
C ARG A 153 -13.62 13.00 -30.12
N VAL A 154 -13.22 13.42 -28.92
CA VAL A 154 -12.11 12.78 -28.19
C VAL A 154 -12.63 11.50 -27.52
N PHE A 155 -11.90 10.38 -27.67
CA PHE A 155 -12.27 9.12 -27.03
C PHE A 155 -12.11 9.18 -25.50
N LYS A 156 -13.01 8.49 -24.77
CA LYS A 156 -12.87 8.33 -23.32
C LYS A 156 -11.57 7.59 -22.99
N GLY A 157 -10.85 8.06 -21.97
CA GLY A 157 -9.56 7.49 -21.58
C GLY A 157 -8.35 8.06 -22.35
N THR A 158 -8.56 9.01 -23.26
CA THR A 158 -7.44 9.75 -23.90
C THR A 158 -6.53 10.36 -22.84
N ARG A 159 -5.23 10.09 -22.94
CA ARG A 159 -4.23 10.48 -21.93
C ARG A 159 -3.96 11.98 -22.02
N MET A 160 -4.40 12.70 -21.00
CA MET A 160 -4.18 14.16 -20.85
C MET A 160 -3.52 14.48 -19.50
N ALA A 161 -3.20 15.75 -19.28
CA ALA A 161 -2.71 16.23 -17.99
C ALA A 161 -3.71 15.88 -16.87
N LYS A 162 -3.19 15.53 -15.69
CA LYS A 162 -4.01 15.05 -14.57
C LYS A 162 -3.34 15.28 -13.23
N HIS A 163 -4.11 15.22 -12.15
CA HIS A 163 -3.54 15.03 -10.82
C HIS A 163 -2.79 13.68 -10.77
N TYR A 164 -1.50 13.72 -10.47
CA TYR A 164 -0.62 12.55 -10.54
C TYR A 164 -0.12 12.15 -9.15
N GLY A 165 -0.15 10.84 -8.86
CA GLY A 165 0.08 10.30 -7.52
C GLY A 165 -1.13 10.43 -6.60
N ALA A 166 -0.93 10.28 -5.29
CA ALA A 166 -1.97 10.21 -4.27
C ALA A 166 -3.06 9.15 -4.54
N LYS A 167 -2.73 8.17 -5.39
CA LYS A 167 -3.60 7.04 -5.71
C LYS A 167 -3.09 5.80 -5.01
N ARG A 168 -4.00 4.90 -4.65
CA ARG A 168 -3.67 3.59 -4.11
C ARG A 168 -2.91 2.79 -5.17
N THR A 169 -1.72 2.33 -4.81
CA THR A 169 -0.86 1.51 -5.65
C THR A 169 -0.36 0.34 -4.83
N THR A 170 -0.26 -0.83 -5.46
CA THR A 170 0.27 -2.03 -4.83
C THR A 170 1.51 -2.43 -5.59
N VAL A 171 2.63 -2.57 -4.88
CA VAL A 171 3.83 -3.20 -5.42
C VAL A 171 3.76 -4.67 -5.01
N LYS A 172 3.90 -5.55 -5.99
CA LYS A 172 3.69 -6.99 -5.81
C LYS A 172 5.00 -7.73 -5.62
N ASN A 173 4.91 -8.91 -5.02
CA ASN A 173 6.00 -9.89 -4.93
C ASN A 173 7.31 -9.33 -4.34
N LEU A 174 7.20 -8.54 -3.27
CA LEU A 174 8.38 -8.09 -2.54
C LEU A 174 8.80 -9.18 -1.54
N VAL A 175 10.10 -9.39 -1.38
CA VAL A 175 10.65 -10.38 -0.45
C VAL A 175 10.90 -9.72 0.91
N VAL A 176 10.52 -10.39 1.99
CA VAL A 176 10.89 -10.02 3.35
C VAL A 176 12.32 -10.48 3.61
N GLU A 177 13.23 -9.55 3.83
CA GLU A 177 14.65 -9.85 4.07
C GLU A 177 14.99 -9.99 5.57
N GLY A 178 14.13 -9.47 6.44
CA GLY A 178 14.33 -9.56 7.87
C GLY A 178 13.15 -9.03 8.67
N VAL A 179 13.01 -9.52 9.89
CA VAL A 179 11.99 -9.12 10.85
C VAL A 179 12.66 -8.87 12.18
N ASP A 180 12.43 -7.69 12.75
CA ASP A 180 12.87 -7.32 14.09
C ASP A 180 11.64 -7.28 15.01
N GLN A 181 11.59 -8.21 15.95
CA GLN A 181 10.45 -8.38 16.86
C GLN A 181 10.47 -7.36 18.01
N GLU A 182 11.65 -6.93 18.45
CA GLU A 182 11.81 -6.00 19.56
C GLU A 182 11.34 -4.60 19.14
N MET A 183 11.75 -4.16 17.95
CA MET A 183 11.38 -2.85 17.41
C MET A 183 10.09 -2.88 16.57
N GLY A 184 9.53 -4.06 16.29
CA GLY A 184 8.36 -4.22 15.45
C GLY A 184 8.59 -3.77 14.00
N LEU A 185 9.72 -4.16 13.41
CA LEU A 185 10.11 -3.76 12.06
C LEU A 185 10.05 -4.94 11.07
N VAL A 186 9.56 -4.67 9.87
CA VAL A 186 9.69 -5.55 8.69
C VAL A 186 10.61 -4.88 7.69
N LEU A 187 11.63 -5.60 7.25
CA LEU A 187 12.52 -5.20 6.17
C LEU A 187 12.05 -5.85 4.88
N VAL A 188 11.58 -5.02 3.94
CA VAL A 188 11.07 -5.50 2.65
C VAL A 188 12.03 -5.06 1.54
N ARG A 189 12.44 -5.99 0.67
CA ARG A 189 13.30 -5.69 -0.47
C ARG A 189 12.65 -4.69 -1.41
N GLY A 190 13.41 -3.67 -1.83
CA GLY A 190 13.01 -2.69 -2.82
C GLY A 190 12.13 -1.57 -2.26
N GLY A 191 11.44 -0.87 -3.17
CA GLY A 191 10.69 0.35 -2.87
C GLY A 191 9.20 0.10 -2.65
N VAL A 192 8.68 0.65 -1.54
CA VAL A 192 7.25 0.62 -1.20
C VAL A 192 6.56 1.94 -1.62
N PRO A 193 5.28 1.93 -2.04
CA PRO A 193 4.55 3.15 -2.38
C PRO A 193 4.44 4.14 -1.21
N GLY A 194 4.48 5.43 -1.53
CA GLY A 194 4.16 6.51 -0.61
C GLY A 194 5.34 7.25 0.02
N PRO A 195 5.05 8.37 0.69
CA PRO A 195 6.03 9.17 1.42
C PRO A 195 6.53 8.47 2.69
N PRO A 196 7.66 8.92 3.27
CA PRO A 196 8.01 8.51 4.63
C PRO A 196 6.87 8.87 5.59
N ASN A 197 6.71 8.05 6.62
CA ASN A 197 5.59 8.04 7.56
C ASN A 197 4.20 7.74 6.96
N GLY A 198 4.14 7.41 5.66
CA GLY A 198 2.92 6.93 5.02
C GLY A 198 2.48 5.58 5.58
N ILE A 199 1.17 5.39 5.69
CA ILE A 199 0.57 4.12 6.08
C ILE A 199 0.56 3.19 4.87
N VAL A 200 0.99 1.95 5.08
CA VAL A 200 1.00 0.90 4.09
C VAL A 200 0.35 -0.36 4.67
N GLU A 201 -0.18 -1.18 3.78
CA GLU A 201 -0.81 -2.46 4.07
C GLU A 201 0.08 -3.56 3.50
N ILE A 202 0.54 -4.46 4.36
CA ILE A 202 1.30 -5.65 4.00
C ILE A 202 0.33 -6.82 3.96
N ARG A 203 0.39 -7.62 2.89
CA ARG A 203 -0.39 -8.86 2.76
C ARG A 203 0.48 -9.95 2.14
N THR A 204 0.20 -11.21 2.43
CA THR A 204 0.77 -12.34 1.65
C THR A 204 0.51 -12.13 0.16
N ALA A 205 1.54 -12.34 -0.67
CA ALA A 205 1.43 -12.10 -2.10
C ALA A 205 0.41 -13.04 -2.74
N LYS A 206 -0.41 -12.50 -3.66
CA LYS A 206 -1.42 -13.31 -4.36
C LYS A 206 -0.85 -14.17 -5.49
N THR A 207 0.27 -13.76 -6.08
CA THR A 207 0.81 -14.37 -7.30
C THR A 207 2.17 -15.03 -7.07
N GLY A 208 3.03 -14.43 -6.24
CA GLY A 208 4.40 -14.92 -6.01
C GLY A 208 4.56 -16.01 -4.94
N ALA A 209 3.52 -16.33 -4.16
CA ALA A 209 3.62 -17.34 -3.09
C ALA A 209 3.90 -18.77 -3.59
N ASN A 210 3.70 -19.05 -4.88
CA ASN A 210 3.86 -20.37 -5.49
C ASN A 210 5.25 -20.65 -6.11
N GLN A 211 6.24 -19.76 -5.99
CA GLN A 211 7.59 -20.00 -6.56
C GLN A 211 8.58 -20.65 -5.58
N GLY A 212 8.10 -21.20 -4.46
CA GLY A 212 8.89 -22.03 -3.53
C GLY A 212 8.93 -23.53 -3.87
N GLY A 213 8.51 -23.92 -5.07
CA GLY A 213 8.58 -25.30 -5.56
C GLY A 213 9.61 -25.43 -6.68
N SER A 214 10.73 -26.10 -6.38
CA SER A 214 11.67 -26.77 -7.28
C SER A 214 11.93 -26.17 -8.67
N ASN A 215 13.14 -25.64 -8.86
CA ASN A 215 14.09 -26.12 -9.87
C ASN A 215 15.50 -25.72 -9.48
#